data_AF-A0A523N5G6-F1
#
_entry.id   AF-A0A523N5G6-F1
#
_cell.length_a   1.000
_cell.length_b   1.000
_cell.length_c   1.000
_cell.angle_alpha   90.00
_cell.angle_beta   90.00
_cell.angle_gamma   90.00
#
_symmetry.space_group_name_H-M   'P 1'
#
loop_
_entity.id
_entity.type
_entity.pdbx_description
1 polymer ?
#
loop_
_entity_poly.entity_id
_entity_poly.type
_entity_poly.pdbx_seq_one_letter_code
_entity_poly.pdbx_strand_id
1 'polypeptide(L)'
;MPNLKIFAQTYFGVPIKLPIQPPHPLLVLLDLNLPVLDGYQVLKRMKEDEKTHRIPVIILTTTDDPREIYKCYELGCNVYITKPVEYDQFSEAIRNLGLFLQVIKVPDGE
;
A
#
# COMPACT_ATOMS: atom_id res chain seq x y z
N MET A 1 11.12 -0.50 -14.32
CA MET A 1 11.33 0.34 -13.13
C MET A 1 11.53 -0.58 -11.93
N PRO A 2 12.75 -0.74 -11.41
CA PRO A 2 13.08 -1.87 -10.52
C PRO A 2 12.51 -1.79 -9.10
N ASN A 3 11.94 -0.66 -8.66
CA ASN A 3 11.64 -0.42 -7.23
C ASN A 3 10.15 -0.20 -6.90
N LEU A 4 9.24 -0.22 -7.88
CA LEU A 4 7.80 -0.16 -7.60
C LEU A 4 7.30 -1.57 -7.31
N LYS A 5 6.73 -1.78 -6.13
CA LYS A 5 6.21 -3.07 -5.68
C LYS A 5 4.75 -2.94 -5.28
N ILE A 6 3.88 -3.45 -6.13
CA ILE A 6 2.45 -3.54 -5.92
C ILE A 6 2.18 -4.90 -5.27
N PHE A 7 1.64 -4.95 -4.06
CA PHE A 7 1.30 -6.22 -3.39
C PHE A 7 -0.15 -6.22 -2.94
N ALA A 8 -0.95 -7.06 -3.58
CA ALA A 8 -2.17 -7.60 -3.01
C ALA A 8 -1.95 -9.11 -2.78
N GLN A 9 -2.53 -9.62 -1.70
CA GLN A 9 -2.52 -11.00 -1.18
C GLN A 9 -1.34 -11.39 -0.29
N THR A 10 -1.66 -11.76 0.95
CA THR A 10 -1.27 -13.08 1.49
C THR A 10 -2.25 -13.53 2.55
N TYR A 11 -2.59 -14.82 2.56
CA TYR A 11 -3.35 -15.58 3.56
C TYR A 11 -2.54 -15.70 4.87
N PHE A 12 -3.18 -15.62 6.05
CA PHE A 12 -2.50 -15.76 7.35
C PHE A 12 -1.69 -17.07 7.44
N GLY A 13 -0.41 -16.96 7.81
CA GLY A 13 0.39 -18.09 8.33
C GLY A 13 1.60 -18.51 7.47
N VAL A 14 1.80 -17.95 6.28
CA VAL A 14 2.97 -18.25 5.45
C VAL A 14 3.90 -17.04 5.39
N PRO A 15 5.19 -17.15 5.74
CA PRO A 15 6.14 -16.05 5.58
C PRO A 15 6.23 -15.65 4.11
N ILE A 16 5.93 -14.38 3.82
CA ILE A 16 5.99 -13.82 2.48
C ILE A 16 7.46 -13.74 2.04
N LYS A 17 7.93 -14.74 1.29
CA LYS A 17 9.21 -14.64 0.58
C LYS A 17 8.95 -13.97 -0.76
N LEU A 18 9.03 -12.64 -0.77
CA LEU A 18 8.89 -11.83 -1.97
C LEU A 18 9.96 -12.25 -3.00
N PRO A 19 9.63 -12.37 -4.31
CA PRO A 19 10.58 -12.77 -5.36
C PRO A 19 11.76 -11.78 -5.52
N ILE A 20 11.65 -10.63 -4.87
CA ILE A 20 12.70 -9.62 -4.73
C ILE A 20 12.55 -9.15 -3.27
N GLN A 21 13.60 -9.16 -2.45
CA GLN A 21 13.59 -8.49 -1.14
C GLN A 21 14.54 -7.30 -1.23
N PRO A 22 14.11 -6.12 -1.75
CA PRO A 22 14.79 -4.89 -1.36
C PRO A 22 14.61 -4.77 0.16
N PRO A 23 15.60 -4.23 0.88
CA PRO A 23 15.62 -4.28 2.33
C PRO A 23 14.32 -3.74 2.96
N HIS A 24 13.65 -2.74 2.35
CA HIS A 24 12.34 -2.24 2.77
C HIS A 24 11.46 -1.76 1.59
N PRO A 25 10.13 -1.96 1.61
CA PRO A 25 9.23 -1.34 0.64
C PRO A 25 9.17 0.19 0.82
N LEU A 26 9.16 0.94 -0.29
CA LEU A 26 8.99 2.41 -0.26
C LEU A 26 7.53 2.86 -0.13
N LEU A 27 6.60 2.01 -0.54
CA LEU A 27 5.16 2.28 -0.57
C LEU A 27 4.40 0.95 -0.70
N VAL A 28 3.19 0.89 -0.13
CA VAL A 28 2.27 -0.23 -0.27
C VAL A 28 0.95 0.23 -0.87
N LEU A 29 0.44 -0.52 -1.84
CA LEU A 29 -0.91 -0.41 -2.37
C LEU A 29 -1.73 -1.56 -1.79
N LEU A 30 -2.73 -1.27 -0.96
CA LEU A 30 -3.51 -2.25 -0.20
C LEU A 30 -4.97 -2.26 -0.67
N ASP A 31 -5.45 -3.44 -1.06
CA ASP A 31 -6.88 -3.65 -1.26
C ASP A 31 -7.55 -3.96 0.09
N LEU A 32 -8.77 -3.46 0.32
CA LEU A 32 -9.56 -3.85 1.50
C LEU A 32 -10.29 -5.17 1.26
N ASN A 33 -10.66 -5.44 0.01
CA ASN A 33 -11.38 -6.64 -0.41
C ASN A 33 -10.42 -7.81 -0.66
N LEU A 34 -9.57 -8.11 0.33
CA LEU A 34 -8.71 -9.27 0.26
C LEU A 34 -9.56 -10.54 0.49
N PRO A 35 -9.34 -11.62 -0.28
CA PRO A 35 -10.21 -12.81 -0.23
C PRO A 35 -10.13 -13.63 1.07
N VAL A 36 -9.35 -13.20 2.06
CA VAL A 36 -8.88 -14.04 3.19
C VAL A 36 -8.58 -13.22 4.42
N LEU A 37 -7.91 -12.09 4.17
CA LEU A 37 -7.53 -11.17 5.20
C LEU A 37 -8.55 -10.05 5.21
N ASP A 38 -8.77 -9.50 6.40
CA ASP A 38 -9.39 -8.20 6.50
C ASP A 38 -8.32 -7.14 6.20
N GLY A 39 -8.47 -6.40 5.10
CA GLY A 39 -7.54 -5.34 4.73
C GLY A 39 -7.42 -4.24 5.78
N TYR A 40 -8.44 -4.00 6.60
CA TYR A 40 -8.34 -3.08 7.75
C TYR A 40 -7.36 -3.60 8.80
N GLN A 41 -7.37 -4.91 9.06
CA GLN A 41 -6.42 -5.52 10.01
C GLN A 41 -5.00 -5.50 9.47
N VAL A 42 -4.83 -5.68 8.16
CA VAL A 42 -3.52 -5.53 7.51
C VAL A 42 -2.99 -4.11 7.69
N LEU A 43 -3.80 -3.09 7.37
CA LEU A 43 -3.44 -1.69 7.56
C LEU A 43 -3.06 -1.41 9.02
N LYS A 44 -3.92 -1.81 9.96
CA LYS A 44 -3.70 -1.60 11.39
C LYS A 44 -2.36 -2.19 11.85
N ARG A 45 -2.10 -3.46 11.51
CA ARG A 45 -0.85 -4.13 11.89
C ARG A 45 0.38 -3.47 11.30
N MET A 46 0.32 -3.07 10.03
CA MET A 46 1.42 -2.34 9.42
C MET A 46 1.70 -1.04 10.15
N LYS A 47 0.67 -0.33 10.61
CA LYS A 47 0.82 0.96 11.30
C LYS A 47 1.17 0.84 12.78
N GLU A 48 0.96 -0.32 13.39
CA GLU A 48 1.38 -0.63 14.76
C GLU A 48 2.80 -1.25 14.84
N ASP A 49 3.34 -1.79 13.75
CA ASP A 49 4.64 -2.47 13.72
C ASP A 49 5.81 -1.48 13.49
N GLU A 50 6.80 -1.48 14.39
CA GLU A 50 7.97 -0.58 14.37
C GLU A 50 8.78 -0.62 13.06
N LYS A 51 8.75 -1.73 12.34
CA LYS A 51 9.49 -1.88 11.07
C LYS A 51 8.70 -1.40 9.87
N THR A 52 7.37 -1.30 9.98
CA THR A 52 6.50 -1.01 8.82
C THR A 52 5.62 0.22 8.97
N HIS A 53 5.50 0.81 10.17
CA HIS A 53 4.60 1.92 10.44
C HIS A 53 4.89 3.17 9.60
N ARG A 54 6.15 3.38 9.22
CA ARG A 54 6.59 4.50 8.39
C ARG A 54 6.29 4.32 6.91
N ILE A 55 5.99 3.10 6.46
CA ILE A 55 5.73 2.82 5.05
C ILE A 55 4.42 3.48 4.66
N PRO A 56 4.40 4.34 3.62
CA PRO A 56 3.17 4.91 3.10
C PRO A 56 2.23 3.82 2.57
N VAL A 57 0.96 3.88 2.94
CA VAL A 57 -0.07 2.93 2.48
C VAL A 57 -1.13 3.68 1.69
N ILE A 58 -1.30 3.31 0.42
CA ILE A 58 -2.41 3.73 -0.44
C ILE A 58 -3.47 2.62 -0.38
N ILE A 59 -4.69 2.96 0.00
CA ILE A 59 -5.84 2.06 -0.11
C ILE A 59 -6.40 2.11 -1.54
N LEU A 60 -6.65 0.96 -2.14
CA LEU A 60 -7.29 0.83 -3.45
C LEU A 60 -8.40 -0.23 -3.39
N THR A 61 -9.65 0.20 -3.26
CA THR A 61 -10.81 -0.67 -2.95
C THR A 61 -12.04 -0.27 -3.77
N THR A 62 -13.14 -1.03 -3.72
CA THR A 62 -14.37 -0.72 -4.47
C THR A 62 -15.40 0.08 -3.68
N THR A 63 -15.20 0.27 -2.38
CA THR A 63 -16.12 1.02 -1.53
C THR A 63 -15.79 2.52 -1.56
N ASP A 64 -16.83 3.35 -1.63
CA ASP A 64 -16.81 4.81 -1.51
C ASP A 64 -17.51 5.30 -0.23
N ASP A 65 -17.82 4.39 0.72
CA ASP A 65 -18.50 4.74 1.96
C ASP A 65 -17.64 5.74 2.77
N PRO A 66 -18.14 6.96 3.04
CA PRO A 66 -17.40 7.98 3.78
C PRO A 66 -16.90 7.51 5.15
N ARG A 67 -17.63 6.58 5.80
CA ARG A 67 -17.27 6.03 7.11
C ARG A 67 -16.06 5.11 7.00
N GLU A 68 -15.97 4.34 5.93
CA GLU A 68 -14.85 3.44 5.65
C GLU A 68 -13.60 4.23 5.25
N ILE A 69 -13.77 5.27 4.43
CA ILE A 69 -12.71 6.22 4.10
C ILE A 69 -12.15 6.84 5.37
N TYR A 70 -13.01 7.40 6.23
CA TYR A 70 -12.61 8.04 7.48
C TYR A 70 -11.85 7.06 8.40
N LYS A 71 -12.39 5.84 8.57
CA LYS A 71 -11.73 4.77 9.34
C LYS A 71 -10.34 4.43 8.81
N CYS A 72 -10.13 4.36 7.50
CA CYS A 72 -8.82 4.07 6.92
C CYS A 72 -7.80 5.19 7.21
N TYR A 73 -8.22 6.45 7.17
CA TYR A 73 -7.35 7.57 7.55
C TYR A 73 -7.04 7.57 9.05
N GLU A 74 -8.00 7.26 9.92
CA GLU A 74 -7.74 7.08 11.36
C GLU A 74 -6.74 5.95 11.64
N LEU A 75 -6.81 4.86 10.88
CA LEU A 75 -5.85 3.76 10.96
C LEU A 75 -4.48 4.11 10.35
N GLY A 76 -4.31 5.29 9.75
CA GLY A 76 -3.03 5.80 9.27
C GLY A 76 -2.74 5.57 7.79
N CYS A 77 -3.74 5.28 6.95
CA CYS A 77 -3.52 5.29 5.50
C CYS A 77 -3.15 6.69 5.01
N ASN A 78 -2.36 6.77 3.94
CA ASN A 78 -1.88 8.03 3.39
C ASN A 78 -2.75 8.54 2.24
N VAL A 79 -3.32 7.63 1.46
CA VAL A 79 -4.18 7.92 0.31
C VAL A 79 -5.26 6.84 0.24
N TYR A 80 -6.46 7.22 -0.20
CA TYR A 80 -7.57 6.31 -0.46
C TYR A 80 -8.08 6.51 -1.88
N ILE A 81 -8.20 5.42 -2.64
CA ILE A 81 -8.65 5.41 -4.03
C ILE A 81 -9.78 4.40 -4.16
N THR A 82 -10.91 4.86 -4.69
CA THR A 82 -12.05 3.98 -5.03
C THR A 82 -11.96 3.54 -6.49
N LYS A 83 -12.16 2.25 -6.72
CA LYS A 83 -12.31 1.62 -8.04
C LYS A 83 -13.74 1.88 -8.58
N PRO A 84 -13.94 1.94 -9.91
CA PRO A 84 -12.95 1.76 -10.96
C PRO A 84 -12.07 2.99 -11.11
N VAL A 85 -10.77 2.75 -11.30
CA VAL A 85 -9.84 3.77 -11.77
C VAL A 85 -9.70 3.61 -13.27
N GLU A 86 -9.84 4.72 -14.00
CA GLU A 86 -9.60 4.74 -15.44
C GLU A 86 -8.16 4.28 -15.73
N TYR A 87 -8.02 3.23 -16.55
CA TYR A 87 -6.73 2.53 -16.73
C TYR A 87 -5.62 3.48 -17.19
N ASP A 88 -5.92 4.35 -18.15
CA ASP A 88 -4.95 5.28 -18.72
C ASP A 88 -4.50 6.32 -17.67
N GLN A 89 -5.46 6.89 -16.94
CA GLN A 89 -5.17 7.87 -15.88
C GLN A 89 -4.38 7.24 -14.73
N PHE A 90 -4.74 6.03 -14.32
CA PHE A 90 -4.03 5.29 -13.29
C PHE A 90 -2.60 4.94 -13.73
N SER A 91 -2.44 4.47 -14.97
CA SER A 91 -1.13 4.14 -15.55
C SER A 91 -0.23 5.36 -15.64
N GLU A 92 -0.78 6.52 -16.00
CA GLU A 92 -0.07 7.80 -15.99
C GLU A 92 0.32 8.24 -14.58
N ALA A 93 -0.62 8.17 -13.62
CA ALA A 93 -0.35 8.51 -12.22
C ALA A 93 0.75 7.64 -11.61
N ILE A 94 0.73 6.32 -11.86
CA ILE A 94 1.77 5.39 -11.41
C ILE A 94 3.12 5.69 -12.07
N ARG A 95 3.14 6.06 -13.35
CA ARG A 95 4.37 6.48 -14.04
C ARG A 95 4.96 7.74 -13.41
N ASN A 96 4.14 8.74 -13.16
CA ASN A 96 4.54 10.00 -12.52
C ASN A 96 5.04 9.77 -11.09
N LEU A 97 4.35 8.91 -10.33
CA LEU A 97 4.81 8.46 -9.02
C LEU A 97 6.17 7.76 -9.13
N GLY A 98 6.36 6.88 -10.10
CA GLY A 98 7.63 6.21 -10.34
C GLY A 98 8.79 7.18 -10.61
N LEU A 99 8.56 8.24 -11.39
CA LEU A 99 9.54 9.30 -11.63
C LEU A 99 9.82 10.10 -10.35
N PHE A 100 8.79 10.44 -9.58
CA PHE A 100 8.95 11.13 -8.30
C PHE A 100 9.80 10.31 -7.30
N LEU A 101 9.58 9.00 -7.24
CA LEU A 101 10.35 8.10 -6.36
C LEU A 101 11.85 8.01 -6.73
N GLN A 102 12.28 8.47 -7.92
CA GLN A 102 13.70 8.50 -8.29
C GLN A 102 14.47 9.65 -7.63
N VAL A 103 13.77 10.69 -7.17
CA VAL A 103 14.40 11.89 -6.60
C VAL A 103 14.19 12.02 -5.08
N ILE A 104 13.45 11.10 -4.46
CA ILE A 104 13.28 11.09 -3.01
C ILE A 104 14.54 10.55 -2.31
N LYS A 105 14.76 11.03 -1.09
CA LYS A 105 15.69 10.40 -0.15
C LYS A 105 14.91 9.46 0.75
N VAL A 106 15.38 8.24 0.85
CA VAL A 106 14.85 7.24 1.78
C VAL A 106 15.82 7.22 2.96
N PRO A 107 15.35 7.37 4.20
CA PRO A 107 16.22 7.23 5.35
C PRO A 107 16.85 5.83 5.33
N ASP A 108 18.14 5.75 5.61
CA ASP A 108 18.81 4.48 5.85
C ASP A 108 18.09 3.80 7.03
N GLY A 109 17.68 2.55 6.85
CA GLY A 109 17.02 1.79 7.91
C GLY A 109 18.00 1.54 9.05
N GLU A 110 17.62 1.91 10.27
CA GLU A 110 18.24 1.37 11.50
C GLU A 110 17.80 -0.08 11.72
#